data_AF-A0A1T1DH73-F1
#
_entry.id   AF-A0A1T1DH73-F1
#
_cell.length_a   1.000
_cell.length_b   1.000
_cell.length_c   1.000
_cell.angle_alpha   90.00
_cell.angle_beta   90.00
_cell.angle_gamma   90.00
#
_symmetry.space_group_name_H-M   'P 1'
#
loop_
_entity.id
_entity.type
_entity.pdbx_description
1 polymer ?
#
loop_
_entity_poly.entity_id
_entity_poly.type
_entity_poly.pdbx_seq_one_letter_code
_entity_poly.pdbx_strand_id
1 'polypeptide(L)'
;MEDSKNNIIQIQIAESFMKKNTKNRFLEILRKKDRANLRKFISKENYIDWINIYTAPFEERSKIFKKYNITDFTLVFILSESITFNEKILHLGNAIEEIVGREITSIISIIPGKLALYESESEFSGFILSEPWLPKN
;
A
#
# COMPACT_ATOMS: atom_id res chain seq x y z
N MET A 1 9.81 20.24 -0.88
CA MET A 1 10.72 19.07 -0.76
C MET A 1 9.95 17.81 -0.40
N GLU A 2 8.97 17.89 0.49
CA GLU A 2 8.12 16.78 0.96
C GLU A 2 7.31 16.09 -0.17
N ASP A 3 6.74 16.85 -1.10
CA ASP A 3 6.06 16.31 -2.30
C ASP A 3 6.93 15.37 -3.13
N SER A 4 8.25 15.60 -3.17
CA SER A 4 9.16 14.77 -3.97
C SER A 4 9.32 13.37 -3.37
N LYS A 5 9.38 13.26 -2.04
CA LYS A 5 9.54 11.98 -1.35
C LYS A 5 8.26 11.15 -1.45
N ASN A 6 7.09 11.79 -1.26
CA ASN A 6 5.80 11.12 -1.38
C ASN A 6 5.58 10.60 -2.80
N ASN A 7 5.90 11.41 -3.83
CA ASN A 7 5.81 10.98 -5.21
C ASN A 7 6.71 9.76 -5.50
N ILE A 8 7.93 9.70 -4.95
CA ILE A 8 8.82 8.53 -5.10
C ILE A 8 8.18 7.28 -4.49
N ILE A 9 7.64 7.38 -3.27
CA ILE A 9 6.97 6.25 -2.61
C ILE A 9 5.77 5.77 -3.42
N GLN A 10 4.96 6.69 -3.95
CA GLN A 10 3.81 6.37 -4.79
C GLN A 10 4.22 5.68 -6.09
N ILE A 11 5.33 6.11 -6.72
CA ILE A 11 5.89 5.44 -7.89
C ILE A 11 6.34 4.02 -7.52
N GLN A 12 7.04 3.83 -6.41
CA GLN A 12 7.47 2.51 -5.95
C GLN A 12 6.29 1.58 -5.65
N ILE A 13 5.21 2.11 -5.06
CA ILE A 13 3.95 1.36 -4.88
C ILE A 13 3.39 0.93 -6.23
N ALA A 14 3.32 1.86 -7.19
CA ALA A 14 2.77 1.59 -8.51
C ALA A 14 3.58 0.56 -9.29
N GLU A 15 4.90 0.64 -9.21
CA GLU A 15 5.81 -0.30 -9.88
C GLU A 15 5.72 -1.72 -9.33
N SER A 16 5.55 -1.85 -8.02
CA SER A 16 5.60 -3.15 -7.34
C SER A 16 4.25 -3.85 -7.21
N PHE A 17 3.16 -3.11 -7.07
CA PHE A 17 1.87 -3.69 -6.71
C PHE A 17 0.77 -3.48 -7.75
N MET A 18 0.94 -2.59 -8.73
CA MET A 18 -0.11 -2.28 -9.70
C MET A 18 0.03 -3.00 -11.04
N LYS A 19 -1.11 -3.36 -11.64
CA LYS A 19 -1.17 -3.94 -12.98
C LYS A 19 -0.53 -2.99 -14.00
N LYS A 20 0.14 -3.56 -15.00
CA LYS A 20 0.83 -2.78 -16.05
C LYS A 20 -0.08 -1.75 -16.74
N ASN A 21 -1.34 -2.10 -17.01
CA ASN A 21 -2.29 -1.24 -17.71
C ASN A 21 -2.82 -0.08 -16.84
N THR A 22 -3.00 -0.28 -15.53
CA THR A 22 -3.45 0.77 -14.60
C THR A 22 -2.30 1.65 -14.11
N LYS A 23 -1.08 1.09 -13.99
CA LYS A 23 0.14 1.80 -13.59
C LYS A 23 0.39 3.06 -14.41
N ASN A 24 0.32 2.98 -15.75
CA ASN A 24 0.57 4.14 -16.61
C ASN A 24 -0.39 5.30 -16.30
N ARG A 25 -1.68 4.99 -16.14
CA ARG A 25 -2.71 5.97 -15.77
C ARG A 25 -2.44 6.58 -14.40
N PHE A 26 -2.03 5.77 -13.41
CA PHE A 26 -1.65 6.27 -12.09
C PHE A 26 -0.47 7.25 -12.16
N LEU A 27 0.58 6.90 -12.90
CA LEU A 27 1.76 7.76 -13.07
C LEU A 27 1.40 9.09 -13.77
N GLU A 28 0.47 9.08 -14.73
CA GLU A 28 -0.04 10.31 -15.34
C GLU A 28 -0.78 11.20 -14.35
N ILE A 29 -1.62 10.62 -13.48
CA ILE A 29 -2.31 11.35 -12.41
C ILE A 29 -1.29 12.01 -11.47
N LEU A 30 -0.25 11.28 -11.07
CA LEU A 30 0.83 11.82 -10.23
C LEU A 30 1.56 12.99 -10.89
N ARG A 31 1.90 12.88 -12.19
CA ARG A 31 2.57 13.96 -12.94
C ARG A 31 1.74 15.24 -12.98
N LYS A 32 0.42 15.10 -13.10
CA LYS A 32 -0.53 16.22 -13.09
C LYS A 32 -0.79 16.79 -11.68
N LYS A 33 -0.28 16.12 -10.62
CA LYS A 33 -0.50 16.47 -9.21
C LYS A 33 -1.99 16.55 -8.84
N ASP A 34 -2.83 15.75 -9.50
CA ASP A 34 -4.28 15.77 -9.30
C ASP A 34 -4.69 14.83 -8.17
N ARG A 35 -4.64 15.35 -6.93
CA ARG A 35 -4.93 14.58 -5.71
C ARG A 35 -6.36 14.04 -5.66
N ALA A 36 -7.33 14.75 -6.26
CA ALA A 36 -8.72 14.30 -6.30
C ALA A 36 -8.88 13.09 -7.22
N ASN A 37 -8.24 13.11 -8.41
CA ASN A 37 -8.25 11.97 -9.31
C ASN A 37 -7.41 10.80 -8.79
N LEU A 38 -6.36 11.06 -8.01
CA LEU A 38 -5.59 10.01 -7.34
C LEU A 38 -6.47 9.19 -6.40
N ARG A 39 -7.22 9.84 -5.50
CA ARG A 39 -8.15 9.14 -4.60
C ARG A 39 -9.21 8.37 -5.36
N LYS A 40 -9.78 8.97 -6.41
CA LYS A 40 -10.77 8.30 -7.26
C LYS A 40 -10.22 7.05 -7.93
N PHE A 41 -8.96 7.09 -8.37
CA PHE A 41 -8.27 5.92 -8.92
C PHE A 41 -8.19 4.80 -7.88
N ILE A 42 -7.83 5.12 -6.63
CA ILE A 42 -7.79 4.14 -5.55
C ILE A 42 -9.17 3.54 -5.24
N SER A 43 -10.23 4.34 -5.26
CA SER A 43 -11.59 3.87 -4.91
C SER A 43 -12.31 3.01 -5.94
N LYS A 44 -11.86 2.98 -7.20
CA LYS A 44 -12.68 2.45 -8.31
C LYS A 44 -12.01 1.41 -9.18
N GLU A 45 -10.68 1.39 -9.19
CA GLU A 45 -9.94 0.56 -10.12
C GLU A 45 -9.51 -0.72 -9.40
N ASN A 46 -9.72 -1.88 -10.02
CA ASN A 46 -9.02 -3.10 -9.61
C ASN A 46 -7.56 -2.98 -10.11
N TYR A 47 -6.77 -2.19 -9.39
CA TYR A 47 -5.43 -1.80 -9.80
C TYR A 47 -4.34 -2.74 -9.28
N ILE A 48 -4.62 -3.57 -8.28
CA ILE A 48 -3.64 -4.49 -7.69
C ILE A 48 -3.33 -5.64 -8.65
N ASP A 49 -2.04 -5.95 -8.85
CA ASP A 49 -1.58 -7.06 -9.68
C ASP A 49 -1.46 -8.35 -8.85
N TRP A 50 -2.61 -8.94 -8.49
CA TRP A 50 -2.68 -10.18 -7.71
C TRP A 50 -1.91 -11.37 -8.32
N ILE A 51 -1.57 -11.33 -9.61
CA ILE A 51 -0.83 -12.40 -10.29
C ILE A 51 0.67 -12.35 -9.93
N ASN A 52 1.21 -11.14 -9.76
CA ASN A 52 2.65 -10.93 -9.62
C ASN A 52 3.09 -10.55 -8.20
N ILE A 53 2.16 -10.52 -7.24
CA ILE A 53 2.45 -10.26 -5.84
C ILE A 53 2.17 -11.49 -4.98
N TYR A 54 2.83 -11.54 -3.83
CA TYR A 54 2.57 -12.55 -2.81
C TYR A 54 1.66 -11.96 -1.74
N THR A 55 0.67 -12.74 -1.32
CA THR A 55 -0.23 -12.39 -0.22
C THR A 55 0.12 -13.18 1.02
N ALA A 56 0.03 -12.54 2.17
CA ALA A 56 0.19 -13.19 3.46
C ALA A 56 -0.86 -12.69 4.44
N PRO A 57 -1.54 -13.59 5.17
CA PRO A 57 -2.62 -13.18 6.05
C PRO A 57 -2.05 -12.57 7.34
N PHE A 58 -2.91 -11.93 8.15
CA PHE A 58 -2.48 -11.19 9.34
C PHE A 58 -1.78 -12.06 10.39
N GLU A 59 -2.06 -13.36 10.46
CA GLU A 59 -1.42 -14.31 11.37
C GLU A 59 0.09 -14.42 11.14
N GLU A 60 0.56 -14.12 9.92
CA GLU A 60 1.98 -14.09 9.57
C GLU A 60 2.70 -12.79 10.02
N ARG A 61 1.96 -11.84 10.64
CA ARG A 61 2.50 -10.54 11.11
C ARG A 61 3.81 -10.69 11.87
N SER A 62 3.86 -11.58 12.86
CA SER A 62 5.05 -11.74 13.71
C SER A 62 6.30 -12.14 12.91
N LYS A 63 6.14 -13.06 11.93
CA LYS A 63 7.25 -13.49 11.07
C LYS A 63 7.68 -12.36 10.13
N ILE A 64 6.74 -11.66 9.50
CA ILE A 64 7.00 -10.52 8.61
C ILE A 64 7.76 -9.44 9.37
N PHE A 65 7.24 -9.06 10.54
CA PHE A 65 7.78 -7.96 11.31
C PHE A 65 9.19 -8.28 11.81
N LYS A 66 9.43 -9.52 12.24
CA LYS A 66 10.77 -9.97 12.62
C LYS A 66 11.73 -9.96 11.43
N LYS A 67 11.33 -10.45 10.24
CA LYS A 67 12.19 -10.49 9.05
C LYS A 67 12.70 -9.10 8.66
N TYR A 68 11.82 -8.11 8.70
CA TYR A 68 12.14 -6.76 8.24
C TYR A 68 12.44 -5.76 9.37
N ASN A 69 12.54 -6.23 10.62
CA ASN A 69 12.73 -5.41 11.81
C ASN A 69 11.70 -4.27 11.92
N ILE A 70 10.42 -4.59 11.69
CA ILE A 70 9.29 -3.66 11.76
C ILE A 70 8.77 -3.62 13.19
N THR A 71 8.44 -2.42 13.65
CA THR A 71 7.81 -2.17 14.96
C THR A 71 6.55 -1.35 14.77
N ASP A 72 5.72 -1.22 15.80
CA ASP A 72 4.53 -0.38 15.74
C ASP A 72 4.87 1.11 15.56
N PHE A 73 6.12 1.52 15.88
CA PHE A 73 6.64 2.87 15.64
C PHE A 73 7.22 3.06 14.23
N THR A 74 7.25 2.04 13.37
CA THR A 74 7.70 2.20 11.99
C THR A 74 6.80 3.20 11.26
N LEU A 75 7.41 4.21 10.62
CA LEU A 75 6.66 5.18 9.82
C LEU A 75 6.21 4.54 8.50
N VAL A 76 4.93 4.68 8.19
CA VAL A 76 4.29 4.14 6.99
C VAL A 76 3.69 5.24 6.16
N PHE A 77 3.67 5.06 4.85
CA PHE A 77 2.97 5.95 3.92
C PHE A 77 1.62 5.34 3.53
N ILE A 78 0.57 6.14 3.56
CA ILE A 78 -0.78 5.66 3.26
C ILE A 78 -1.26 6.20 1.92
N LEU A 79 -1.66 5.31 1.03
CA LEU A 79 -2.39 5.62 -0.19
C LEU A 79 -3.81 5.09 -0.01
N SER A 80 -4.82 5.96 0.00
CA SER A 80 -6.17 5.58 0.41
C SER A 80 -7.21 6.35 -0.38
N GLU A 81 -8.40 5.78 -0.55
CA GLU A 81 -9.54 6.52 -1.07
C GLU A 81 -10.06 7.61 -0.11
N SER A 82 -9.85 7.40 1.19
CA SER A 82 -10.26 8.34 2.24
C SER A 82 -9.41 9.60 2.21
N ILE A 83 -10.07 10.77 2.16
CA ILE A 83 -9.37 12.05 2.23
C ILE A 83 -8.61 12.22 3.55
N THR A 84 -9.09 11.58 4.62
CA THR A 84 -8.51 11.66 5.95
C THR A 84 -7.16 10.96 6.01
N PHE A 85 -6.94 9.91 5.22
CA PHE A 85 -5.75 9.07 5.30
C PHE A 85 -4.83 9.19 4.09
N ASN A 86 -5.36 9.58 2.94
CA ASN A 86 -4.59 9.62 1.70
C ASN A 86 -3.35 10.53 1.82
N GLU A 87 -2.20 9.98 1.42
CA GLU A 87 -0.88 10.63 1.40
C GLU A 87 -0.35 11.05 2.77
N LYS A 88 -0.89 10.49 3.85
CA LYS A 88 -0.37 10.69 5.21
C LYS A 88 0.79 9.76 5.53
N ILE A 89 1.60 10.21 6.48
CA ILE A 89 2.62 9.41 7.14
C ILE A 89 2.22 9.26 8.60
N LEU A 90 2.11 8.02 9.08
CA LEU A 90 1.75 7.69 10.46
C LEU A 90 2.67 6.60 11.00
N HIS A 91 2.65 6.38 12.31
CA HIS A 91 3.20 5.15 12.88
C HIS A 91 2.31 3.95 12.50
N LEU A 92 2.93 2.80 12.24
CA LEU A 92 2.25 1.59 11.79
C LEU A 92 1.15 1.14 12.75
N GLY A 93 1.37 1.22 14.07
CA GLY A 93 0.37 0.90 15.08
C GLY A 93 -0.92 1.71 14.88
N ASN A 94 -0.78 3.03 14.78
CA ASN A 94 -1.90 3.93 14.54
C ASN A 94 -2.58 3.66 13.19
N ALA A 95 -1.80 3.41 12.14
CA ALA A 95 -2.37 3.11 10.82
C ALA A 95 -3.20 1.81 10.83
N ILE A 96 -2.76 0.78 11.56
CA ILE A 96 -3.52 -0.46 11.73
C ILE A 96 -4.81 -0.17 12.50
N GLU A 97 -4.73 0.49 13.66
CA GLU A 97 -5.91 0.80 14.50
C GLU A 97 -6.94 1.70 13.80
N GLU A 98 -6.48 2.64 12.97
CA GLU A 98 -7.34 3.63 12.34
C GLU A 98 -7.91 3.20 10.98
N ILE A 99 -7.35 2.18 10.32
CA ILE A 99 -7.72 1.82 8.94
C ILE A 99 -8.14 0.36 8.80
N VAL A 100 -7.41 -0.58 9.40
CA VAL A 100 -7.67 -2.01 9.20
C VAL A 100 -8.99 -2.41 9.86
N GLY A 101 -9.85 -3.13 9.13
CA GLY A 101 -11.19 -3.50 9.57
C GLY A 101 -12.24 -2.42 9.39
N ARG A 102 -11.90 -1.31 8.72
CA ARG A 102 -12.86 -0.25 8.34
C ARG A 102 -13.35 -0.36 6.91
N GLU A 103 -12.89 -1.37 6.15
CA GLU A 103 -13.29 -1.61 4.76
C GLU A 103 -12.95 -0.44 3.82
N ILE A 104 -11.97 0.40 4.20
CA ILE A 104 -11.51 1.54 3.41
C ILE A 104 -10.40 1.07 2.47
N THR A 105 -10.61 1.20 1.15
CA THR A 105 -9.61 0.79 0.16
C THR A 105 -8.30 1.56 0.36
N SER A 106 -7.27 0.86 0.83
CA SER A 106 -6.02 1.47 1.28
C SER A 106 -4.81 0.56 1.07
N ILE A 107 -3.70 1.15 0.62
CA ILE A 107 -2.35 0.58 0.73
C ILE A 107 -1.62 1.34 1.83
N ILE A 108 -1.25 0.63 2.89
CA ILE A 108 -0.35 1.11 3.94
C ILE A 108 1.05 0.59 3.60
N SER A 109 1.86 1.41 2.95
CA SER A 109 3.21 1.06 2.54
C SER A 109 4.17 1.10 3.73
N ILE A 110 4.59 -0.09 4.18
CA ILE A 110 5.50 -0.27 5.31
C ILE A 110 6.95 -0.17 4.84
N ILE A 111 7.25 -0.82 3.72
CA ILE A 111 8.53 -0.71 3.02
C ILE A 111 8.21 -0.39 1.57
N PRO A 112 8.50 0.84 1.10
CA PRO A 112 8.17 1.27 -0.27
C PRO A 112 8.64 0.28 -1.33
N GLY A 113 7.70 -0.15 -2.18
CA GLY A 113 7.93 -1.11 -3.25
C GLY A 113 8.22 -2.55 -2.83
N LYS A 114 8.15 -2.89 -1.53
CA LYS A 114 8.49 -4.23 -1.02
C LYS A 114 7.39 -4.87 -0.19
N LEU A 115 6.86 -4.14 0.79
CA LEU A 115 5.88 -4.64 1.74
C LEU A 115 4.83 -3.58 2.01
N ALA A 116 3.56 -3.96 1.89
CA ALA A 116 2.44 -3.15 2.32
C ALA A 116 1.37 -4.00 2.99
N LEU A 117 0.52 -3.34 3.77
CA LEU A 117 -0.81 -3.86 4.10
C LEU A 117 -1.80 -3.33 3.08
N TYR A 118 -2.66 -4.20 2.59
CA TYR A 118 -3.78 -3.85 1.73
C TYR A 118 -5.08 -4.14 2.49
N GLU A 119 -5.97 -3.16 2.48
CA GLU A 119 -7.31 -3.24 3.03
C GLU A 119 -8.30 -2.86 1.92
N SER A 120 -9.35 -3.66 1.75
CA SER A 120 -10.43 -3.44 0.78
C SER A 120 -11.65 -4.24 1.20
N GLU A 121 -12.85 -3.74 0.89
CA GLU A 121 -14.13 -4.40 1.17
C GLU A 121 -14.25 -5.79 0.49
N SER A 122 -13.66 -5.96 -0.69
CA SER A 122 -14.04 -7.05 -1.60
C SER A 122 -12.90 -7.96 -2.08
N GLU A 123 -11.65 -7.59 -1.84
CA GLU A 123 -10.51 -8.33 -2.41
C GLU A 123 -9.67 -9.05 -1.35
N PHE A 124 -9.07 -8.31 -0.43
CA PHE A 124 -8.15 -8.87 0.55
C PHE A 124 -7.85 -7.86 1.67
N SER A 125 -7.82 -8.35 2.90
CA SER A 125 -7.34 -7.63 4.08
C SER A 125 -6.12 -8.35 4.62
N GLY A 126 -4.92 -7.83 4.34
CA GLY A 126 -3.68 -8.46 4.80
C GLY A 126 -2.42 -7.89 4.15
N PHE A 127 -1.32 -8.65 4.20
CA PHE A 127 -0.03 -8.22 3.67
C PHE A 127 0.12 -8.56 2.18
N ILE A 128 0.67 -7.61 1.42
CA ILE A 128 1.11 -7.80 0.04
C ILE A 128 2.62 -7.56 -0.08
N LEU A 129 3.31 -8.43 -0.82
CA LEU A 129 4.76 -8.42 -0.99
C LEU A 129 5.15 -8.51 -2.46
N SER A 130 6.18 -7.75 -2.86
CA SER A 130 6.73 -7.78 -4.23
C SER A 130 7.78 -8.86 -4.45
N GLU A 131 8.17 -9.55 -3.38
CA GLU A 131 9.10 -10.66 -3.40
C GLU A 131 8.48 -11.89 -2.74
N PRO A 132 8.91 -13.11 -3.10
CA PRO A 132 8.40 -14.34 -2.52
C PRO A 132 8.42 -14.31 -0.99
N TRP A 133 7.23 -14.42 -0.40
CA TRP A 133 7.03 -14.58 1.03
C TRP A 133 6.82 -16.06 1.32
N LEU A 134 7.94 -16.80 1.41
CA LEU A 134 8.16 -18.06 2.14
C LEU A 134 9.53 -18.67 1.72
N PRO A 135 10.29 -19.30 2.64
CA PRO A 135 11.18 -20.38 2.23
C PRO A 135 10.30 -21.56 1.78
N LYS A 136 10.62 -22.20 0.66
CA LYS A 136 9.99 -23.48 0.30
C LYS A 136 10.24 -24.46 1.46
N ASN A 137 9.18 -24.91 2.12
CA ASN A 137 9.23 -26.17 2.87
C ASN A 137 9.41 -27.33 1.90
#